data_AF-A0A0C2R045-F1
#
_entry.id   AF-A0A0C2R045-F1
#
_cell.length_a   1.000
_cell.length_b   1.000
_cell.length_c   1.000
_cell.angle_alpha   90.00
_cell.angle_beta   90.00
_cell.angle_gamma   90.00
#
_symmetry.space_group_name_H-M   'P 1'
#
loop_
_entity.id
_entity.type
_entity.pdbx_description
1 polymer ?
#
loop_
_entity_poly.entity_id
_entity_poly.type
_entity_poly.pdbx_seq_one_letter_code
_entity_poly.pdbx_strand_id
1 'polypeptide(L)' 'MTKNEEYSDFSNVEVGREYLIPETLPEGPYGSPRGKYTLVRNKSTPWRKGQRYYSAFNYENKGLHEDIPRAVPGSHIP' A
#
# COMPACT_ATOMS: atom_id res chain seq x y z
N MET A 1 4.64 32.89 -21.47
CA MET A 1 4.05 31.55 -21.33
C MET A 1 3.92 31.25 -19.85
N THR A 2 2.80 31.60 -19.21
CA THR A 2 2.55 31.24 -17.80
C THR A 2 1.62 30.05 -17.77
N LYS A 3 2.21 28.85 -17.88
CA LYS A 3 1.48 27.62 -17.61
C LYS A 3 1.54 27.44 -16.10
N ASN A 4 0.44 27.69 -15.41
CA ASN A 4 0.27 27.24 -14.02
C ASN A 4 0.22 25.71 -14.09
N GLU A 5 1.38 25.05 -13.95
CA GLU A 5 1.42 23.60 -13.85
C GLU A 5 0.94 23.22 -12.44
N GLU A 6 -0.27 22.67 -12.35
CA GLU A 6 -0.77 22.09 -11.11
C GLU A 6 -0.01 20.78 -10.85
N TYR A 7 1.09 20.87 -10.11
CA TYR A 7 1.81 19.70 -9.61
C TYR A 7 0.93 19.00 -8.57
N SER A 8 0.51 17.78 -8.87
CA SER A 8 -0.35 16.95 -8.00
C SER A 8 0.21 15.56 -7.76
N ASP A 9 1.28 15.17 -8.45
CA ASP A 9 1.90 13.87 -8.37
C ASP A 9 3.09 13.90 -7.41
N PHE A 10 2.79 13.57 -6.15
CA PHE A 10 3.80 13.53 -5.08
C PHE A 10 3.83 12.12 -4.48
N SER A 11 4.94 11.43 -4.67
CA SER A 11 5.11 10.02 -4.27
C SER A 11 4.82 9.78 -2.78
N ASN A 12 5.16 10.73 -1.89
CA ASN A 12 4.85 10.62 -0.46
C ASN A 12 3.34 10.67 -0.17
N VAL A 13 2.59 11.52 -0.89
CA VAL A 13 1.13 11.63 -0.78
C VAL A 13 0.48 10.37 -1.33
N GLU A 14 0.98 9.86 -2.46
CA GLU A 14 0.50 8.61 -3.05
C GLU A 14 0.72 7.43 -2.13
N VAL A 15 1.92 7.31 -1.55
CA VAL A 15 2.26 6.25 -0.60
C VAL A 15 1.34 6.31 0.62
N GLY A 16 1.09 7.48 1.19
CA GLY A 16 0.16 7.64 2.32
C GLY A 16 -1.29 7.28 1.98
N ARG A 17 -1.70 7.44 0.73
CA ARG A 17 -3.04 7.10 0.23
C ARG A 17 -3.18 5.60 -0.08
N GLU A 18 -2.14 4.99 -0.63
CA GLU A 18 -2.15 3.62 -1.13
C GLU A 18 -1.77 2.57 -0.09
N TYR A 19 -0.79 2.86 0.77
CA TYR A 19 -0.24 1.87 1.67
C TYR A 19 -0.95 1.85 3.02
N LEU A 20 -1.37 0.66 3.42
CA LEU A 20 -1.89 0.43 4.77
C LEU A 20 -0.72 0.24 5.71
N ILE A 21 -0.67 1.05 6.76
CA ILE A 21 0.29 0.89 7.85
C ILE A 21 -0.09 -0.37 8.63
N PRO A 22 0.85 -1.31 8.84
CA PRO A 22 0.58 -2.48 9.67
C PRO A 22 0.43 -2.05 11.12
N GLU A 23 -0.68 -2.44 11.75
CA GLU A 23 -0.90 -2.24 13.17
C GLU A 23 -0.36 -3.45 13.95
N THR A 24 0.28 -3.20 15.10
CA THR A 24 0.78 -4.25 15.99
C THR A 24 -0.36 -5.04 16.65
N LEU A 25 -1.48 -4.36 16.91
CA LEU A 25 -2.67 -4.92 17.57
C LEU A 25 -3.93 -4.51 16.78
N PRO A 26 -4.20 -5.09 15.61
CA PRO A 26 -5.33 -4.73 14.75
C PRO A 26 -6.71 -4.99 15.40
N GLU A 27 -6.75 -5.85 16.41
CA GLU A 27 -7.89 -6.12 17.30
C GLU A 27 -7.98 -5.13 18.48
N GLY A 28 -6.94 -4.34 18.73
CA GLY A 28 -6.82 -3.41 19.86
C GLY A 28 -6.11 -4.02 21.08
N PRO A 29 -6.03 -3.27 22.19
CA PRO A 29 -5.35 -3.73 23.41
C PRO A 29 -6.04 -4.94 24.05
N TYR A 30 -5.36 -5.59 24.99
CA TYR A 30 -5.94 -6.70 25.77
C TYR A 30 -7.28 -6.28 26.41
N GLY A 31 -8.32 -7.09 26.17
CA GLY A 31 -9.68 -6.81 26.61
C GLY A 31 -10.53 -5.97 25.63
N SER A 32 -9.98 -5.57 24.49
CA SER A 32 -10.73 -4.86 23.43
C SER A 32 -11.94 -5.69 22.94
N PRO A 33 -13.12 -5.06 22.75
CA PRO A 33 -14.29 -5.76 22.22
C PRO A 33 -14.21 -6.00 20.71
N ARG A 34 -13.25 -5.38 20.01
CA ARG A 34 -13.14 -5.46 18.55
C ARG A 34 -12.71 -6.86 18.13
N GLY A 35 -13.44 -7.42 17.17
CA GLY A 35 -13.19 -8.78 16.68
C GLY A 35 -13.54 -9.90 17.67
N LYS A 36 -14.23 -9.59 18.78
CA LYS A 36 -14.57 -10.59 19.81
C LYS A 36 -15.31 -11.82 19.26
N TYR A 37 -16.19 -11.60 18.28
CA TYR A 37 -16.99 -12.64 17.64
C TYR A 37 -16.89 -12.61 16.11
N THR A 38 -15.95 -11.83 15.56
CA THR A 38 -15.80 -11.63 14.12
C THR A 38 -14.33 -11.51 13.75
N LEU A 39 -13.97 -11.90 12.52
CA LEU A 39 -12.61 -11.75 12.03
C LEU A 39 -12.22 -10.26 11.98
N VAL A 40 -11.06 -9.94 12.55
CA VAL A 40 -10.43 -8.64 12.33
C VAL A 40 -9.92 -8.58 10.90
N ARG A 41 -10.27 -7.49 10.22
CA ARG A 41 -9.85 -7.22 8.84
C ARG A 41 -8.92 -6.02 8.82
N ASN A 42 -7.98 -6.02 7.87
CA ASN A 42 -7.03 -4.93 7.67
C ASN A 42 -7.70 -3.59 7.30
N LYS A 43 -8.94 -3.60 6.79
CA LYS A 43 -9.72 -2.39 6.50
C LYS A 43 -11.17 -2.52 6.93
N SER A 44 -11.70 -1.40 7.42
CA SER A 44 -13.15 -1.17 7.57
C SER A 44 -13.81 -0.63 6.31
N THR A 45 -13.03 -0.02 5.40
CA THR A 45 -13.53 0.54 4.13
C THR A 45 -13.18 -0.35 2.94
N PRO A 46 -13.97 -0.32 1.84
CA PRO A 46 -13.65 -1.03 0.62
C PRO A 46 -12.25 -0.68 0.09
N TRP A 47 -11.62 -1.61 -0.61
CA TRP A 47 -10.35 -1.38 -1.30
C TRP A 47 -10.54 -0.39 -2.45
N ARG A 48 -9.64 0.58 -2.56
CA ARG A 48 -9.55 1.48 -3.72
C ARG A 48 -8.43 1.00 -4.63
N LYS A 49 -8.47 1.40 -5.90
CA LYS A 49 -7.41 1.11 -6.87
C LYS A 49 -6.05 1.57 -6.32
N GLY A 50 -5.01 0.75 -6.50
CA GLY A 50 -3.65 1.02 -6.03
C GLY A 50 -3.38 0.69 -4.55
N GLN A 51 -4.43 0.51 -3.73
CA GLN A 51 -4.23 0.25 -2.30
C GLN A 51 -3.66 -1.14 -2.02
N ARG A 52 -2.69 -1.21 -1.09
CA ARG A 52 -1.93 -2.41 -0.75
C ARG A 52 -1.37 -2.34 0.67
N TYR A 53 -1.04 -3.48 1.27
CA TYR A 53 -0.35 -3.52 2.56
C TYR A 53 1.17 -3.53 2.35
N TYR A 54 1.93 -3.11 3.36
CA TYR A 54 3.39 -3.31 3.36
C TYR A 54 3.72 -4.80 3.49
N SER A 55 4.32 -5.38 2.46
CA SER A 55 4.91 -6.72 2.54
C SER A 55 6.22 -6.66 3.34
N ALA A 56 6.39 -7.57 4.30
CA ALA A 56 7.65 -7.78 4.99
C ALA A 56 8.73 -8.41 4.07
N PHE A 57 8.30 -9.01 2.95
CA PHE A 57 9.18 -9.60 1.95
C PHE A 57 9.30 -8.65 0.76
N ASN A 58 10.05 -7.57 0.94
CA ASN A 58 10.35 -6.58 -0.09
C ASN A 58 11.86 -6.42 -0.27
N TYR A 59 12.24 -5.95 -1.44
CA TYR A 59 13.62 -5.56 -1.74
C TYR A 59 13.89 -4.15 -1.22
N GLU A 60 15.13 -3.88 -0.79
CA GLU A 60 15.53 -2.58 -0.22
C GLU A 60 15.28 -1.41 -1.20
N ASN A 61 15.46 -1.64 -2.50
CA ASN A 61 15.22 -0.64 -3.54
C ASN A 61 14.10 -1.07 -4.49
N LYS A 62 12.87 -1.08 -3.96
CA LYS A 62 11.68 -1.43 -4.75
C LYS A 62 11.46 -0.47 -5.94
N GLY A 63 11.71 0.83 -5.74
CA GLY A 63 11.55 1.85 -6.78
C GLY A 63 12.49 1.65 -7.97
N LEU A 64 13.68 1.07 -7.77
CA LEU A 64 14.60 0.75 -8.87
C LEU A 64 13.97 -0.15 -9.92
N HIS A 65 12.98 -0.97 -9.56
CA HIS A 65 12.36 -1.92 -10.48
C HIS A 65 11.08 -1.38 -11.14
N GLU A 66 10.67 -0.15 -10.81
CA GLU A 66 9.51 0.50 -11.41
C GLU A 66 9.76 0.76 -12.90
N ASP A 67 8.79 0.40 -13.74
CA ASP A 67 8.86 0.49 -15.21
C ASP A 67 10.03 -0.24 -15.89
N ILE A 68 10.80 -1.06 -15.15
CA ILE A 68 11.83 -1.92 -15.73
C ILE A 68 11.19 -3.24 -16.17
N PRO A 69 11.17 -3.56 -17.48
CA PRO A 69 10.61 -4.81 -17.95
C PRO A 69 11.46 -5.99 -17.47
N ARG A 70 10.78 -7.02 -16.95
CA ARG A 70 11.45 -8.27 -16.58
C ARG A 70 11.82 -9.04 -17.83
N ALA A 71 13.11 -9.28 -18.05
CA ALA A 71 13.62 -9.98 -19.24
C ALA A 71 13.52 -11.53 -19.16
N VAL A 72 13.01 -12.07 -18.06
CA VAL A 72 12.91 -13.53 -17.86
C VAL A 72 11.58 -14.07 -18.42
N PRO A 73 11.61 -15.06 -19.33
CA PRO A 73 10.40 -15.70 -19.85
C PRO A 73 9.48 -16.22 -18.72
N GLY A 74 8.18 -15.93 -18.79
CA GLY A 74 7.20 -16.32 -17.77
C GLY A 74 7.08 -15.38 -16.57
N SER A 75 7.79 -14.24 -16.59
CA SER A 75 7.59 -13.18 -15.59
C SER A 75 6.20 -12.57 -15.70
N HIS A 76 5.65 -12.09 -14.57
CA HIS A 76 4.42 -11.28 -14.61
C HIS A 76 4.63 -10.05 -15.51
N ILE A 77 3.58 -9.65 -16.23
CA ILE A 77 3.57 -8.40 -16.97
C ILE A 77 3.48 -7.26 -15.93
N PRO A 78 4.27 -6.18 -16.06
CA PRO A 78 4.23 -5.02 -15.16
C PRO A 78 2.82 -4.47 -14.92
#